data_AF-A0A077ZHR5-F1
#
_entry.id   AF-A0A077ZHR5-F1
#
_cell.length_a   1.000
_cell.length_b   1.000
_cell.length_c   1.000
_cell.angle_alpha   90.00
_cell.angle_beta   90.00
_cell.angle_gamma   90.00
#
_symmetry.space_group_name_H-M   'P 1'
#
loop_
_entity.id
_entity.type
_entity.pdbx_description
1 polymer ?
#
loop_
_entity_poly.entity_id
_entity_poly.type
_entity_poly.pdbx_seq_one_letter_code
_entity_poly.pdbx_strand_id
1 'polypeptide(L)'
;MLNEWTASLLVHLNNSVWRSGNSVPITSLVSVASEIDSNFNGTAQLEAFLARYTRLFKIESGIVTVGRIIDDFERACELMDRLG
;
A
#
# COMPACT_ATOMS: atom_id res chain seq x y z
N MET A 1 -10.94 13.70 -0.14
CA MET A 1 -9.60 13.99 0.41
C MET A 1 -9.13 12.74 1.14
N LEU A 2 -7.99 12.17 0.74
CA LEU A 2 -7.37 11.09 1.51
C LEU A 2 -6.83 11.72 2.79
N ASN A 3 -7.09 11.10 3.95
CA ASN A 3 -6.52 11.59 5.20
C ASN A 3 -5.03 11.17 5.29
N GLU A 4 -4.26 11.92 6.09
CA GLU A 4 -2.83 11.70 6.32
C GLU A 4 -2.50 10.28 6.78
N TRP A 5 -3.43 9.65 7.49
CA TRP A 5 -3.30 8.26 7.90
C TRP A 5 -3.33 7.29 6.70
N THR A 6 -4.28 7.43 5.78
CA THR A 6 -4.34 6.61 4.56
C THR A 6 -3.11 6.84 3.69
N ALA A 7 -2.63 8.08 3.59
CA ALA A 7 -1.39 8.43 2.90
C ALA A 7 -0.21 7.63 3.47
N SER A 8 -0.03 7.72 4.78
CA SER A 8 1.03 7.05 5.52
C SER A 8 1.00 5.55 5.30
N LEU A 9 -0.19 4.92 5.40
CA LEU A 9 -0.34 3.49 5.18
C LEU A 9 0.07 3.06 3.76
N LEU A 10 -0.39 3.77 2.73
CA LEU A 10 -0.07 3.43 1.34
C LEU A 10 1.43 3.56 1.06
N VAL A 11 2.09 4.58 1.62
CA VAL A 11 3.54 4.75 1.50
C VAL A 11 4.30 3.62 2.16
N HIS A 12 3.96 3.28 3.40
CA HIS A 12 4.62 2.22 4.13
C HIS A 12 4.47 0.87 3.43
N LEU A 13 3.26 0.56 2.95
CA LEU A 13 3.02 -0.67 2.21
C LEU A 13 3.79 -0.69 0.90
N ASN A 14 3.73 0.38 0.10
CA ASN A 14 4.44 0.47 -1.17
C ASN A 14 5.95 0.26 -0.98
N ASN A 15 6.53 0.99 -0.03
CA ASN A 15 7.96 0.94 0.23
C ASN A 15 8.38 -0.42 0.81
N SER A 16 7.51 -1.10 1.57
CA SER A 16 7.76 -2.47 2.04
C SER A 16 7.78 -3.48 0.90
N VAL A 17 6.85 -3.39 -0.05
CA VAL A 17 6.86 -4.23 -1.26
C VAL A 17 8.11 -3.95 -2.10
N TRP A 18 8.45 -2.68 -2.31
CA TRP A 18 9.62 -2.27 -3.09
C TRP A 18 10.93 -2.81 -2.49
N ARG A 19 11.13 -2.64 -1.18
CA ARG A 19 12.30 -3.17 -0.45
C ARG A 19 12.43 -4.69 -0.51
N SER A 20 11.32 -5.39 -0.75
CA SER A 20 11.27 -6.85 -0.85
C SER A 20 11.42 -7.38 -2.29
N GLY A 21 11.84 -6.53 -3.25
CA GLY A 21 12.01 -6.94 -4.65
C GLY A 21 10.78 -6.69 -5.52
N ASN A 22 9.98 -5.70 -5.18
CA ASN A 22 8.83 -5.19 -5.94
C ASN A 22 7.61 -6.10 -6.02
N SER A 23 7.67 -7.34 -5.51
CA SER A 23 6.53 -8.25 -5.47
C SER A 23 6.55 -9.09 -4.20
N VAL A 24 5.45 -9.14 -3.47
CA VAL A 24 5.32 -9.94 -2.24
C VAL A 24 3.93 -10.55 -2.11
N PRO A 25 3.78 -11.68 -1.40
CA PRO A 25 2.48 -12.17 -0.99
C PRO A 25 1.74 -11.13 -0.14
N ILE A 26 0.45 -10.95 -0.39
CA ILE A 26 -0.39 -10.03 0.39
C ILE A 26 -0.43 -10.40 1.88
N THR A 27 -0.29 -11.68 2.21
CA THR A 27 -0.17 -12.17 3.59
C THR A 27 0.99 -11.54 4.34
N SER A 28 2.12 -11.28 3.67
CA SER A 28 3.30 -10.64 4.29
C SER A 28 3.06 -9.16 4.61
N LEU A 29 2.11 -8.52 3.92
CA LEU A 29 1.77 -7.12 4.13
C LEU A 29 0.73 -6.92 5.25
N VAL A 30 0.00 -7.97 5.65
CA VAL A 30 -0.99 -7.87 6.73
C VAL A 30 -0.31 -7.42 8.03
N SER A 31 0.85 -7.98 8.38
CA SER A 31 1.58 -7.56 9.58
C SER A 31 1.97 -6.08 9.50
N VAL A 32 2.51 -5.64 8.36
CA VAL A 32 2.90 -4.24 8.15
C VAL A 32 1.70 -3.30 8.23
N ALA A 33 0.56 -3.69 7.64
CA ALA A 33 -0.67 -2.91 7.72
C ALA A 33 -1.19 -2.85 9.16
N SER A 34 -1.14 -3.96 9.90
CA SER A 34 -1.64 -4.07 11.27
C SER A 34 -0.83 -3.26 12.29
N GLU A 35 0.46 -3.04 12.03
CA GLU A 35 1.31 -2.17 12.86
C GLU A 35 0.90 -0.69 12.76
N ILE A 36 0.32 -0.29 11.62
CA ILE A 36 -0.12 1.08 11.35
C ILE A 36 -1.61 1.24 11.67
N ASP A 37 -2.41 0.21 11.40
CA ASP A 37 -3.82 0.13 11.75
C ASP A 37 -4.28 -1.30 11.97
N SER A 38 -4.64 -1.56 13.22
CA SER A 38 -5.20 -2.82 13.70
C SER A 38 -6.46 -3.30 12.96
N ASN A 39 -7.14 -2.45 12.18
CA ASN A 39 -8.26 -2.86 11.34
C ASN A 39 -7.85 -3.76 10.17
N PHE A 40 -6.58 -3.71 9.74
CA PHE A 40 -6.04 -4.60 8.71
C PHE A 40 -5.44 -5.86 9.31
N ASN A 41 -6.30 -6.68 9.91
CA ASN A 41 -5.92 -7.97 10.52
C ASN A 41 -6.07 -9.17 9.58
N GLY A 42 -6.48 -8.95 8.33
CA GLY A 42 -6.72 -10.00 7.36
C GLY A 42 -6.38 -9.59 5.94
N THR A 43 -6.09 -10.61 5.13
CA THR A 43 -5.73 -10.43 3.72
C THR A 43 -6.89 -9.86 2.90
N ALA A 44 -8.13 -10.27 3.16
CA ALA A 44 -9.28 -9.81 2.40
C ALA A 44 -9.54 -8.31 2.55
N GLN A 45 -9.43 -7.77 3.77
CA GLN A 45 -9.60 -6.33 4.02
C GLN A 45 -8.47 -5.54 3.35
N LEU A 46 -7.24 -6.02 3.48
CA LEU A 46 -6.08 -5.37 2.87
C LEU A 46 -6.17 -5.40 1.34
N GLU A 47 -6.61 -6.52 0.76
CA GLU A 47 -6.79 -6.66 -0.68
C GLU A 47 -7.84 -5.67 -1.20
N ALA A 48 -9.01 -5.63 -0.57
CA ALA A 48 -10.08 -4.71 -0.93
C ALA A 48 -9.64 -3.25 -0.81
N PHE A 49 -8.83 -2.92 0.19
CA PHE A 49 -8.25 -1.60 0.35
C PHE A 49 -7.26 -1.26 -0.77
N LEU A 50 -6.26 -2.12 -1.00
CA LEU A 50 -5.23 -1.89 -2.01
C LEU A 50 -5.78 -1.90 -3.44
N ALA A 51 -6.83 -2.68 -3.70
CA ALA A 51 -7.52 -2.73 -5.00
C ALA A 51 -8.14 -1.38 -5.40
N ARG A 52 -8.35 -0.45 -4.45
CA ARG A 52 -8.80 0.92 -4.75
C ARG A 52 -7.67 1.79 -5.31
N TYR A 53 -6.42 1.38 -5.15
CA TYR A 53 -5.22 2.12 -5.52
C TYR A 53 -4.42 1.37 -6.60
N THR A 54 -5.09 0.92 -7.65
CA THR A 54 -4.50 0.10 -8.73
C THR A 54 -3.31 0.76 -9.46
N ARG A 55 -3.22 2.09 -9.41
CA ARG A 55 -2.09 2.86 -9.95
C ARG A 55 -0.82 2.74 -9.09
N LEU A 56 -0.94 2.33 -7.84
CA LEU A 56 0.16 2.10 -6.90
C LEU A 56 0.45 0.61 -6.72
N PHE A 57 -0.61 -0.20 -6.64
CA PHE A 57 -0.54 -1.64 -6.35
C PHE A 57 -1.23 -2.43 -7.45
N LYS A 58 -0.50 -3.36 -8.06
CA LYS A 58 -1.10 -4.42 -8.88
C LYS A 58 -1.28 -5.64 -7.98
N ILE A 59 -2.48 -6.20 -7.93
CA ILE A 59 -2.76 -7.42 -7.18
C ILE A 59 -3.12 -8.52 -8.17
N GLU A 60 -2.39 -9.63 -8.14
CA GLU A 60 -2.62 -10.78 -9.01
C GLU A 60 -2.29 -12.06 -8.25
N SER A 61 -3.25 -12.99 -8.19
CA SER A 61 -3.07 -14.30 -7.51
C SER A 61 -2.52 -14.18 -6.08
N GLY A 62 -2.97 -13.17 -5.32
CA GLY A 62 -2.50 -12.91 -3.95
C GLY A 62 -1.10 -12.29 -3.84
N ILE A 63 -0.48 -11.92 -4.96
CA ILE A 63 0.78 -11.20 -5.00
C ILE A 63 0.50 -9.72 -5.23
N VAL A 64 1.09 -8.89 -4.39
CA VAL A 64 1.08 -7.43 -4.52
C VAL A 64 2.39 -7.00 -5.17
N THR A 65 2.28 -6.33 -6.30
CA THR A 65 3.40 -5.76 -7.06
C THR A 65 3.32 -4.25 -7.07
N VAL A 66 4.46 -3.58 -6.92
CA VAL A 66 4.58 -2.13 -7.03
C VAL A 66 5.56 -1.75 -8.14
N GLY A 67 5.26 -0.67 -8.87
CA GLY A 67 6.10 -0.23 -9.99
C GLY A 67 7.22 0.73 -9.61
N ARG A 68 7.13 1.37 -8.45
CA ARG A 68 8.08 2.39 -7.98
C ARG A 68 7.99 2.57 -6.47
N ILE A 69 9.09 2.99 -5.88
CA ILE A 69 9.17 3.52 -4.52
C ILE A 69 8.45 4.88 -4.42
N ILE A 70 7.91 5.20 -3.24
CA ILE A 70 7.41 6.54 -2.92
C ILE A 70 8.44 7.20 -2.00
N ASP A 71 9.21 8.14 -2.55
CA ASP A 71 10.43 8.65 -1.92
C ASP A 71 10.22 9.61 -0.74
N ASP A 72 9.04 10.19 -0.52
CA ASP A 72 8.80 11.06 0.64
C ASP A 72 7.30 11.24 0.90
N PHE A 73 6.92 11.51 2.15
CA PHE A 73 5.53 11.74 2.55
C PHE A 73 4.89 12.90 1.78
N GLU A 74 5.62 13.99 1.54
CA GLU A 74 5.15 15.10 0.69
C GLU A 74 4.82 14.62 -0.73
N ARG A 75 5.69 13.77 -1.29
CA ARG A 75 5.47 13.22 -2.62
C ARG A 75 4.33 12.22 -2.65
N ALA A 76 4.07 11.53 -1.54
CA ALA A 76 2.88 10.71 -1.38
C ALA A 76 1.62 11.56 -1.41
N CYS A 77 1.57 12.65 -0.66
CA CYS A 77 0.47 13.61 -0.70
C CYS A 77 0.27 14.18 -2.11
N GLU A 78 1.33 14.63 -2.78
CA GLU A 78 1.27 15.13 -4.17
C GLU A 78 0.83 14.07 -5.18
N LEU A 79 1.33 12.83 -5.05
CA LEU A 79 0.88 11.71 -5.88
C LEU A 79 -0.60 11.45 -5.65
N MET A 80 -1.07 11.50 -4.41
CA MET A 80 -2.46 11.19 -4.07
C MET A 80 -3.45 12.25 -4.55
N ASP A 81 -3.10 13.54 -4.51
CA ASP A 81 -3.93 14.61 -5.11
C ASP A 81 -4.11 14.43 -6.63
N ARG A 82 -3.17 13.75 -7.30
CA ARG A 82 -3.28 13.39 -8.72
C ARG A 82 -4.00 12.05 -8.98
N LEU A 83 -4.22 11.25 -7.94
CA LEU A 83 -4.81 9.92 -8.05
C LEU A 83 -6.28 9.88 -7.59
N GLY A 84 -6.75 10.87 -6.83
CA GLY A 84 -8.17 11.10 -6.53
C GLY A 84 -8.93 11.68 -7.73
#